data_AF-A0A349PBP9-F1
#
_entry.id   AF-A0A349PBP9-F1
#
_cell.length_a   1.000
_cell.length_b   1.000
_cell.length_c   1.000
_cell.angle_alpha   90.00
_cell.angle_beta   90.00
_cell.angle_gamma   90.00
#
_symmetry.space_group_name_H-M   'P 1'
#
loop_
_entity.id
_entity.type
_entity.pdbx_description
1 polymer ?
#
loop_
_entity_poly.entity_id
_entity_poly.type
_entity_poly.pdbx_seq_one_letter_code
_entity_poly.pdbx_strand_id
1 'polypeptide(L)'
;FSVRGEIIGIIDMLVSRAGAEVLIGSAMRKYVFGAVGVLFLLGLPLYFFFHHYVISPMDVLRESVEGVSLKNFDLRFPARSDELGDLAGAIGRLMVKMKAEIEGISNRDRTYKEAEQRWWRSLLDIIVPPTNYVIVVDENNSILYANFQLTSGMDAKNIHLLDVVDSQQQTLLRLVGQAFESPNQPVEGETVFKNQSLNVKVLHVGQTAETNRTLILFYPKQ
;
A
#
# COMPACT_ATOMS: atom_id res chain seq x y z
N PHE A 1 -63.67 17.29 -68.63
CA PHE A 1 -64.86 17.25 -69.49
C PHE A 1 -65.24 18.68 -69.84
N SER A 2 -65.15 19.05 -71.12
CA SER A 2 -65.69 20.32 -71.63
C SER A 2 -66.89 19.98 -72.49
N VAL A 3 -68.06 20.46 -72.07
CA VAL A 3 -69.24 20.60 -72.91
C VAL A 3 -69.72 22.02 -72.66
N ARG A 4 -69.62 22.87 -73.69
CA ARG A 4 -70.26 24.19 -73.82
C ARG A 4 -70.02 25.20 -72.67
N GLY A 5 -68.94 25.98 -72.80
CA GLY A 5 -68.99 27.45 -72.82
C GLY A 5 -69.56 28.26 -71.64
N GLU A 6 -69.98 27.64 -70.55
CA GLU A 6 -70.48 28.33 -69.36
C GLU A 6 -69.79 27.74 -68.13
N ILE A 7 -69.00 28.58 -67.44
CA ILE A 7 -68.34 28.22 -66.20
C ILE A 7 -69.43 28.15 -65.13
N ILE A 8 -70.08 26.99 -65.00
CA ILE A 8 -71.03 26.73 -63.93
C ILE A 8 -70.23 26.48 -62.66
N GLY A 9 -70.14 27.52 -61.83
CA GLY A 9 -69.75 27.44 -60.42
C GLY A 9 -68.25 27.35 -60.18
N ILE A 10 -67.62 28.48 -59.88
CA ILE A 10 -66.43 28.48 -59.04
C ILE A 10 -66.93 28.06 -57.64
N ILE A 11 -66.74 26.80 -57.28
CA ILE A 11 -66.79 26.40 -55.87
C ILE A 11 -65.52 27.01 -55.27
N ASP A 12 -65.66 28.23 -54.76
CA ASP A 12 -64.61 28.85 -53.97
C ASP A 12 -64.57 28.09 -52.64
N MET A 13 -63.83 26.98 -52.63
CA MET A 13 -63.39 26.36 -51.39
C MET A 13 -62.41 27.33 -50.75
N LEU A 14 -62.95 28.32 -50.06
CA LEU A 14 -62.28 28.97 -48.94
C LEU A 14 -61.99 27.87 -47.92
N VAL A 15 -60.92 27.11 -48.17
CA VAL A 15 -60.24 26.32 -47.16
C VAL A 15 -59.78 27.37 -46.16
N SER A 16 -60.63 27.59 -45.16
CA SER A 16 -60.39 28.58 -44.13
C SER A 16 -58.99 28.34 -43.60
N ARG A 17 -58.09 29.30 -43.82
CA ARG A 17 -56.71 29.27 -43.32
C ARG A 17 -56.70 28.97 -41.81
N ALA A 18 -57.73 29.42 -41.09
CA ALA A 18 -57.95 29.09 -39.69
C ALA A 18 -58.23 27.59 -39.44
N GLY A 19 -58.96 26.90 -40.33
CA GLY A 19 -59.17 25.46 -40.26
C GLY A 19 -57.89 24.66 -40.52
N ALA A 20 -57.08 25.08 -41.50
CA ALA A 20 -55.78 24.46 -41.78
C ALA A 20 -54.77 24.68 -40.63
N GLU A 21 -54.69 25.89 -40.06
CA GLU A 21 -53.82 26.19 -38.91
C GLU A 21 -54.21 25.41 -37.65
N VAL A 22 -55.51 25.20 -37.40
CA VAL A 22 -55.98 24.37 -36.27
C VAL A 22 -55.68 22.88 -36.47
N LEU A 23 -55.83 22.36 -37.69
CA LEU A 23 -55.46 20.98 -38.04
C LEU A 23 -53.95 20.75 -37.91
N ILE A 24 -53.13 21.70 -38.40
CA ILE A 24 -51.67 21.66 -38.27
C ILE A 24 -51.25 21.75 -36.79
N GLY A 25 -51.86 22.64 -36.01
CA GLY A 25 -51.58 22.77 -34.58
C GLY A 25 -51.94 21.51 -33.77
N SER A 26 -53.06 20.86 -34.10
CA SER A 26 -53.48 19.60 -33.48
C SER A 26 -52.55 18.44 -33.87
N ALA A 27 -52.15 18.35 -35.14
CA ALA A 27 -51.21 17.35 -35.62
C ALA A 27 -49.82 17.53 -34.98
N MET A 28 -49.27 18.76 -34.96
CA MET A 28 -47.99 19.06 -34.32
C MET A 28 -48.01 18.69 -32.84
N ARG A 29 -49.09 19.00 -32.12
CA ARG A 29 -49.20 18.65 -30.70
C ARG A 29 -49.15 17.13 -30.50
N LYS A 30 -49.83 16.35 -31.33
CA LYS A 30 -49.77 14.87 -31.28
C LYS A 30 -48.38 14.32 -31.60
N TYR A 31 -47.68 14.89 -32.58
CA TYR A 31 -46.29 14.50 -32.89
C TYR A 31 -45.33 14.83 -31.75
N VAL A 32 -45.47 16.00 -31.12
CA VAL A 32 -44.62 16.39 -29.98
C VAL A 32 -44.88 15.47 -28.78
N PHE A 33 -46.14 15.20 -28.43
CA PHE A 33 -46.47 14.27 -27.34
C PHE A 33 -46.04 12.83 -27.68
N GLY A 34 -46.17 12.40 -28.93
CA GLY A 34 -45.68 11.10 -29.39
C GLY A 34 -44.16 11.00 -29.30
N ALA A 35 -43.43 12.01 -29.77
CA ALA A 35 -41.97 12.06 -29.72
C ALA A 35 -41.46 12.06 -28.28
N VAL A 36 -42.02 12.89 -27.40
CA VAL A 36 -41.69 12.90 -25.97
C VAL A 36 -42.01 11.56 -25.33
N GLY A 37 -43.17 10.96 -25.64
CA GLY A 37 -43.55 9.64 -25.16
C GLY A 37 -42.55 8.55 -25.57
N VAL A 38 -42.13 8.52 -26.83
CA VAL A 38 -41.11 7.59 -27.33
C VAL A 38 -39.76 7.83 -26.67
N LEU A 39 -39.38 9.10 -26.47
CA LEU A 39 -38.11 9.46 -25.82
C LEU A 39 -38.08 8.97 -24.37
N PHE A 40 -39.18 9.11 -23.63
CA PHE A 40 -39.29 8.55 -22.28
C PHE A 40 -39.31 7.03 -22.28
N LEU A 41 -40.02 6.42 -23.23
CA LEU A 41 -40.17 4.97 -23.32
C LEU A 41 -38.87 4.27 -23.74
N LEU A 42 -37.97 4.95 -24.46
CA LEU A 42 -36.60 4.50 -24.71
C LEU A 42 -35.65 4.89 -23.58
N GLY A 43 -35.77 6.11 -23.07
CA GLY A 43 -34.85 6.68 -22.08
C GLY A 43 -34.91 5.95 -20.74
N LEU A 44 -36.11 5.60 -20.24
CA LEU A 44 -36.27 4.94 -18.95
C LEU A 44 -35.67 3.52 -18.94
N PRO A 45 -35.97 2.63 -19.91
CA PRO A 45 -35.31 1.34 -19.98
C PRO A 45 -33.81 1.48 -20.17
N LEU A 46 -33.34 2.35 -21.08
CA LEU A 46 -31.92 2.55 -21.32
C LEU A 46 -31.19 2.98 -20.04
N TYR A 47 -31.76 3.94 -19.30
CA TYR A 47 -31.22 4.39 -18.03
C TYR A 47 -31.14 3.23 -17.02
N PHE A 48 -32.20 2.43 -16.90
CA PHE A 48 -32.23 1.27 -16.01
C PHE A 48 -31.18 0.22 -16.41
N PHE A 49 -31.05 -0.09 -17.70
CA PHE A 49 -30.03 -0.99 -18.22
C PHE A 49 -28.62 -0.45 -17.93
N PHE A 50 -28.36 0.82 -18.20
CA PHE A 50 -27.05 1.41 -17.94
C PHE A 50 -26.70 1.39 -16.45
N HIS A 51 -27.66 1.73 -15.59
CA HIS A 51 -27.47 1.72 -14.15
C HIS A 51 -27.21 0.29 -13.62
N HIS A 52 -27.97 -0.69 -14.09
CA HIS A 52 -27.87 -2.07 -13.60
C HIS A 52 -26.63 -2.81 -14.12
N TYR A 53 -26.29 -2.62 -15.40
CA TYR A 53 -25.23 -3.39 -16.04
C TYR A 53 -23.86 -2.71 -16.00
N VAL A 54 -23.78 -1.39 -15.84
CA VAL A 54 -22.52 -0.64 -15.85
C VAL A 54 -22.23 0.00 -14.50
N ILE A 55 -23.14 0.86 -14.01
CA ILE A 55 -22.87 1.67 -12.80
C ILE A 55 -22.75 0.78 -11.56
N SER A 56 -23.73 -0.08 -11.30
CA SER A 56 -23.71 -0.91 -10.10
C SER A 56 -22.50 -1.87 -10.05
N PRO A 57 -22.10 -2.56 -11.13
CA PRO A 57 -20.88 -3.37 -11.12
C PRO A 57 -19.61 -2.53 -10.96
N MET A 58 -19.57 -1.31 -11.49
CA MET A 58 -18.46 -0.37 -11.28
C MET A 58 -18.32 0.04 -9.82
N ASP A 59 -19.43 0.29 -9.13
CA ASP A 59 -19.42 0.60 -7.69
C ASP A 59 -18.94 -0.60 -6.87
N VAL A 60 -19.40 -1.82 -7.19
CA VAL A 60 -18.93 -3.06 -6.55
C VAL A 60 -17.43 -3.28 -6.81
N LEU A 61 -16.95 -3.00 -8.02
CA LEU A 61 -15.52 -3.10 -8.34
C LEU A 61 -14.71 -2.10 -7.51
N ARG A 62 -15.19 -0.85 -7.42
CA ARG A 62 -14.56 0.18 -6.61
C ARG A 62 -14.49 -0.22 -5.14
N GLU A 63 -15.61 -0.65 -4.56
CA GLU A 63 -15.65 -1.13 -3.17
C GLU A 63 -14.74 -2.34 -2.96
N SER A 64 -14.67 -3.24 -3.94
CA SER A 64 -13.78 -4.39 -3.90
C SER A 64 -12.31 -3.98 -3.89
N VAL A 65 -11.93 -2.94 -4.65
CA VAL A 65 -10.57 -2.37 -4.70
C VAL A 65 -10.25 -1.61 -3.41
N GLU A 66 -11.17 -0.79 -2.90
CA GLU A 66 -11.00 -0.06 -1.64
C GLU A 66 -10.92 -1.03 -0.44
N GLY A 67 -11.64 -2.15 -0.50
CA GLY A 67 -11.64 -3.22 0.51
C GLY A 67 -10.41 -4.15 0.46
N VAL A 68 -9.50 -3.97 -0.51
CA VAL A 68 -8.28 -4.77 -0.58
C VAL A 68 -7.38 -4.44 0.60
N SER A 69 -7.36 -5.35 1.57
CA SER A 69 -6.39 -5.30 2.66
C SER A 69 -5.02 -5.78 2.19
N LEU A 70 -3.97 -5.06 2.61
CA LEU A 70 -2.56 -5.43 2.46
C LEU A 70 -2.21 -6.83 2.97
N LYS A 71 -3.09 -7.48 3.74
CA LYS A 71 -2.87 -8.84 4.24
C LYS A 71 -3.33 -9.93 3.27
N ASN A 72 -4.41 -9.70 2.53
CA ASN A 72 -5.04 -10.74 1.72
C ASN A 72 -4.78 -10.55 0.23
N PHE A 73 -4.58 -9.31 -0.25
CA PHE A 73 -4.39 -8.98 -1.68
C PHE A 73 -5.32 -9.78 -2.61
N ASP A 74 -6.58 -9.92 -2.20
CA ASP A 74 -7.58 -10.68 -2.95
C ASP A 74 -8.75 -9.76 -3.31
N LEU A 75 -9.04 -9.70 -4.59
CA LEU A 75 -10.12 -8.88 -5.12
C LEU A 75 -11.38 -9.72 -5.13
N ARG A 76 -12.32 -9.44 -4.21
CA ARG A 76 -13.61 -10.13 -4.14
C ARG A 76 -14.60 -9.59 -5.16
N PHE A 77 -14.27 -9.72 -6.44
CA PHE A 77 -15.17 -9.35 -7.53
C PHE A 77 -15.85 -10.61 -8.11
N PRO A 78 -17.18 -10.61 -8.34
CA PRO A 78 -17.86 -11.76 -8.94
C PRO A 78 -17.30 -12.04 -10.34
N ALA A 79 -17.16 -13.32 -10.69
CA ALA A 79 -16.66 -13.73 -12.00
C ALA A 79 -17.64 -13.27 -13.10
N ARG A 80 -17.14 -12.43 -14.01
CA ARG A 80 -17.88 -11.92 -15.17
C ARG A 80 -17.03 -12.10 -16.42
N SER A 81 -17.68 -12.32 -17.55
CA SER A 81 -17.05 -12.47 -18.87
C SER A 81 -17.23 -11.23 -19.76
N ASP A 82 -17.55 -10.09 -19.14
CA ASP A 82 -17.66 -8.79 -19.79
C ASP A 82 -16.37 -7.98 -19.58
N GLU A 83 -16.29 -6.80 -20.19
CA GLU A 83 -15.12 -5.92 -20.13
C GLU A 83 -14.77 -5.51 -18.69
N LEU A 84 -15.78 -5.43 -17.81
CA LEU A 84 -15.59 -5.17 -16.38
C LEU A 84 -14.96 -6.37 -15.67
N GLY A 85 -15.33 -7.59 -16.05
CA GLY A 85 -14.66 -8.83 -15.63
C GLY A 85 -13.20 -8.89 -16.06
N ASP A 86 -12.89 -8.51 -17.30
CA ASP A 86 -11.51 -8.45 -17.79
C ASP A 86 -10.67 -7.40 -17.03
N LEU A 87 -11.26 -6.25 -16.72
CA LEU A 87 -10.64 -5.21 -15.89
C LEU A 87 -10.37 -5.72 -14.47
N ALA A 88 -11.37 -6.35 -13.83
CA ALA A 88 -11.21 -6.96 -12.52
C ALA A 88 -10.11 -8.03 -12.51
N GLY A 89 -10.03 -8.85 -13.57
CA GLY A 89 -8.97 -9.83 -13.76
C GLY A 89 -7.58 -9.20 -13.92
N ALA A 90 -7.48 -8.07 -14.63
CA ALA A 90 -6.22 -7.32 -14.73
C ALA A 90 -5.77 -6.75 -13.38
N ILE A 91 -6.70 -6.19 -12.60
CA ILE A 91 -6.46 -5.69 -11.25
C ILE A 91 -6.01 -6.83 -10.32
N GLY A 92 -6.70 -7.98 -10.36
CA GLY A 92 -6.31 -9.16 -9.59
C GLY A 92 -4.89 -9.63 -9.91
N ARG A 93 -4.51 -9.69 -11.19
CA ARG A 93 -3.13 -10.03 -11.60
C ARG A 93 -2.10 -9.03 -11.09
N LEU A 94 -2.42 -7.73 -11.10
CA LEU A 94 -1.54 -6.69 -10.55
C LEU A 94 -1.33 -6.89 -9.04
N MET A 95 -2.40 -7.19 -8.31
CA MET A 95 -2.35 -7.45 -6.86
C MET A 95 -1.51 -8.68 -6.53
N VAL A 96 -1.61 -9.75 -7.31
CA VAL A 96 -0.75 -10.94 -7.17
C VAL A 96 0.73 -10.60 -7.40
N LYS A 97 1.05 -9.81 -8.43
CA LYS A 97 2.43 -9.37 -8.67
C LYS A 97 2.95 -8.49 -7.53
N MET A 98 2.13 -7.57 -7.03
CA MET A 98 2.51 -6.69 -5.93
C MET A 98 2.75 -7.47 -4.63
N LYS A 99 1.91 -8.47 -4.34
CA LYS A 99 2.12 -9.39 -3.22
C LYS A 99 3.47 -10.12 -3.34
N ALA A 100 3.77 -10.66 -4.53
CA ALA A 100 5.03 -11.36 -4.77
C ALA A 100 6.25 -10.44 -4.61
N GLU A 101 6.18 -9.18 -5.05
CA GLU A 101 7.25 -8.20 -4.83
C GLU A 101 7.43 -7.85 -3.36
N ILE A 102 6.35 -7.65 -2.60
CA ILE A 102 6.42 -7.36 -1.16
C ILE A 102 7.03 -8.55 -0.40
N GLU A 103 6.57 -9.77 -0.69
CA GLU A 103 7.15 -10.99 -0.11
C GLU A 103 8.62 -11.18 -0.52
N GLY A 104 8.96 -10.84 -1.76
CA GLY A 104 10.33 -10.88 -2.28
C GLY A 104 11.27 -9.91 -1.56
N ILE A 105 10.85 -8.67 -1.34
CA ILE A 105 11.60 -7.66 -0.56
C ILE A 105 11.79 -8.15 0.87
N SER A 106 10.70 -8.57 1.53
CA SER A 106 10.76 -9.06 2.91
C SER A 106 11.71 -10.26 3.06
N ASN A 107 11.70 -11.18 2.11
CA ASN A 107 12.58 -12.33 2.14
C ASN A 107 14.05 -11.96 1.84
N ARG A 108 14.29 -10.99 0.96
CA ARG A 108 15.62 -10.45 0.69
C ARG A 108 16.20 -9.77 1.93
N ASP A 109 15.42 -8.95 2.62
CA ASP A 109 15.83 -8.27 3.86
C ASP A 109 16.16 -9.28 4.96
N ARG A 110 15.33 -10.32 5.10
CA ARG A 110 15.59 -11.40 6.05
C ARG A 110 16.89 -12.15 5.72
N THR A 111 17.10 -12.50 4.47
CA THR A 111 18.31 -13.21 4.01
C THR A 111 19.55 -12.34 4.24
N TYR A 112 19.44 -11.03 3.98
CA TYR A 112 20.52 -10.07 4.25
C TYR A 112 20.86 -10.01 5.74
N LYS A 113 19.86 -9.87 6.62
CA LYS A 113 20.08 -9.89 8.08
C LYS A 113 20.73 -11.19 8.56
N GLU A 114 20.28 -12.34 8.07
CA GLU A 114 20.86 -13.64 8.41
C GLU A 114 22.32 -13.76 7.91
N ALA A 115 22.63 -13.25 6.72
CA ALA A 115 23.98 -13.22 6.18
C ALA A 115 24.89 -12.29 6.99
N GLU A 116 24.40 -11.11 7.36
CA GLU A 116 25.10 -10.15 8.20
C GLU A 116 25.41 -10.71 9.59
N GLN A 117 24.43 -11.38 10.23
CA GLN A 117 24.66 -12.05 11.52
C GLN A 117 25.77 -13.12 11.42
N ARG A 118 25.78 -13.92 10.36
CA ARG A 118 26.84 -14.93 10.11
C ARG A 118 28.20 -14.26 9.87
N TRP A 119 28.21 -13.15 9.15
CA TRP A 119 29.43 -12.39 8.87
C TRP A 119 30.04 -11.82 10.16
N TRP A 120 29.24 -11.14 10.99
CA TRP A 120 29.68 -10.63 12.30
C TRP A 120 30.14 -11.75 13.23
N ARG A 121 29.41 -12.86 13.28
CA ARG A 121 29.82 -14.05 14.06
C ARG A 121 31.19 -14.55 13.63
N SER A 122 31.43 -14.68 12.32
CA SER A 122 32.70 -15.19 11.79
C SER A 122 33.86 -14.23 12.03
N LEU A 123 33.64 -12.91 11.90
CA LEU A 123 34.67 -11.91 12.16
C LEU A 123 35.04 -11.82 13.64
N LEU A 124 34.04 -11.80 14.52
CA LEU A 124 34.27 -11.62 15.95
C LEU A 124 34.84 -12.87 16.61
N ASP A 125 34.54 -14.07 16.11
CA ASP A 125 35.18 -15.32 16.57
C ASP A 125 36.70 -15.33 16.31
N ILE A 126 37.15 -14.68 15.24
CA ILE A 126 38.59 -14.57 14.91
C ILE A 126 39.27 -13.47 15.73
N ILE A 127 38.61 -12.32 15.91
CA ILE A 127 39.24 -11.11 16.45
C ILE A 127 39.20 -11.06 17.99
N VAL A 128 38.19 -11.64 18.62
CA VAL A 128 37.87 -11.40 20.03
C VAL A 128 38.32 -12.59 20.89
N PRO A 129 39.26 -12.40 21.82
CA PRO A 129 39.61 -13.43 22.79
C PRO A 129 38.39 -13.86 23.62
N PRO A 130 38.32 -15.12 24.08
CA PRO A 130 37.18 -15.65 24.84
C PRO A 130 36.97 -14.95 26.21
N THR A 131 37.91 -14.12 26.64
CA THR A 131 37.83 -13.30 27.86
C THR A 131 37.04 -12.01 27.68
N ASN A 132 36.69 -11.63 26.44
CA ASN A 132 36.06 -10.37 26.11
C ASN A 132 34.60 -10.60 25.68
N TYR A 133 33.71 -9.71 26.10
CA TYR A 133 32.30 -9.73 25.67
C TYR A 133 32.09 -8.75 24.52
N VAL A 134 31.36 -9.14 23.49
CA VAL A 134 31.01 -8.25 22.38
C VAL A 134 29.52 -8.29 22.13
N ILE A 135 28.95 -7.11 21.88
CA ILE A 135 27.57 -6.91 21.43
C ILE A 135 27.63 -6.07 20.15
N VAL A 136 27.00 -6.56 19.08
CA VAL A 136 26.75 -5.79 17.86
C VAL A 136 25.28 -5.44 17.82
N VAL A 137 25.00 -4.16 17.62
CA VAL A 137 23.64 -3.61 17.62
C VAL A 137 23.35 -2.95 16.28
N ASP A 138 22.16 -3.22 15.76
CA ASP A 138 21.57 -2.60 14.56
C ASP A 138 21.07 -1.18 14.85
N GLU A 139 20.59 -0.49 13.82
CA GLU A 139 20.06 0.88 13.86
C GLU A 139 18.89 1.07 14.83
N ASN A 140 18.06 0.03 14.95
CA ASN A 140 16.90 0.00 15.84
C ASN A 140 17.27 -0.47 17.25
N ASN A 141 18.56 -0.35 17.63
CA ASN A 141 19.09 -0.82 18.90
C ASN A 141 18.82 -2.32 19.18
N SER A 142 18.64 -3.11 18.12
CA SER A 142 18.39 -4.55 18.19
C SER A 142 19.71 -5.31 18.11
N ILE A 143 19.89 -6.34 18.93
CA ILE A 143 21.15 -7.09 18.99
C ILE A 143 21.26 -8.01 17.77
N LEU A 144 22.29 -7.78 16.95
CA LEU A 144 22.65 -8.62 15.80
C LEU A 144 23.51 -9.81 16.24
N TYR A 145 24.43 -9.60 17.19
CA TYR A 145 25.31 -10.63 17.70
C TYR A 145 25.75 -10.34 19.13
N ALA A 146 25.84 -11.38 19.95
CA ALA A 146 26.47 -11.32 21.26
C ALA A 146 27.28 -12.59 21.53
N ASN A 147 28.50 -12.44 22.07
CA ASN A 147 29.39 -13.57 22.40
C ASN A 147 29.05 -14.23 23.76
N PHE A 148 27.92 -13.92 24.38
CA PHE A 148 27.48 -14.51 25.64
C PHE A 148 26.05 -15.01 25.54
N GLN A 149 25.72 -16.03 26.33
CA GLN A 149 24.35 -16.50 26.45
C GLN A 149 23.49 -15.38 27.05
N LEU A 150 22.64 -14.81 26.19
CA LEU A 150 21.55 -13.93 26.57
C LEU A 150 20.47 -14.82 27.21
N THR A 151 20.37 -14.77 28.54
CA THR A 151 19.27 -15.40 29.27
C THR A 151 17.97 -14.70 28.90
N SER A 152 17.21 -15.25 27.94
CA SER A 152 15.75 -15.11 27.86
C SER A 152 15.16 -16.05 26.81
N GLY A 153 14.35 -17.01 27.29
CA GLY A 153 13.62 -18.00 26.50
C GLY A 153 12.29 -17.52 25.95
N MET A 154 12.21 -16.32 25.37
CA MET A 154 11.04 -15.85 24.61
C MET A 154 11.53 -15.10 23.38
N ASP A 155 11.17 -15.61 22.19
CA ASP A 155 11.36 -15.01 20.87
C ASP A 155 12.68 -14.26 20.64
N ALA A 156 13.74 -15.05 20.42
CA ALA A 156 15.11 -14.63 20.06
C ALA A 156 15.25 -13.85 18.74
N LYS A 157 14.20 -13.18 18.26
CA LYS A 157 14.23 -12.39 17.02
C LYS A 157 14.43 -10.89 17.25
N ASN A 158 14.10 -10.33 18.41
CA ASN A 158 14.20 -8.90 18.68
C ASN A 158 14.60 -8.61 20.14
N ILE A 159 15.82 -8.94 20.52
CA ILE A 159 16.34 -8.53 21.84
C ILE A 159 16.85 -7.10 21.70
N HIS A 160 16.25 -6.17 22.44
CA HIS A 160 16.66 -4.77 22.43
C HIS A 160 17.86 -4.57 23.36
N LEU A 161 18.73 -3.60 23.06
CA LEU A 161 19.91 -3.31 23.88
C LEU A 161 19.52 -3.03 25.35
N LEU A 162 18.39 -2.36 25.58
CA LEU A 162 17.87 -2.07 26.93
C LEU A 162 17.41 -3.30 27.70
N ASP A 163 17.08 -4.42 27.04
CA ASP A 163 16.69 -5.66 27.72
C ASP A 163 17.91 -6.38 28.31
N VAL A 164 19.10 -6.07 27.78
CA VAL A 164 20.39 -6.68 28.17
C VAL A 164 21.19 -5.77 29.10
N VAL A 165 20.95 -4.47 28.98
CA VAL A 165 21.58 -3.41 29.76
C VAL A 165 20.62 -3.03 30.87
N ASP A 166 20.85 -3.58 32.07
CA ASP A 166 20.02 -3.30 33.24
C ASP A 166 20.04 -1.78 33.56
N SER A 167 18.97 -1.27 34.16
CA SER A 167 18.75 0.14 34.51
C SER A 167 19.86 0.77 35.37
N GLN A 168 20.72 -0.06 35.97
CA GLN A 168 21.89 0.33 36.76
C GLN A 168 23.13 0.68 35.90
N GLN A 169 23.12 0.41 34.60
CA GLN A 169 24.23 0.68 33.67
C GLN A 169 24.09 2.03 32.95
N GLN A 170 23.71 3.09 33.67
CA GLN A 170 23.58 4.46 33.13
C GLN A 170 24.85 4.95 32.42
N THR A 171 26.01 4.51 32.90
CA THR A 171 27.31 4.82 32.29
C THR A 171 27.45 4.20 30.89
N LEU A 172 26.94 2.99 30.65
CA LEU A 172 26.96 2.37 29.33
C LEU A 172 26.07 3.13 28.34
N LEU A 173 24.85 3.51 28.76
CA LEU A 173 23.93 4.29 27.93
C LEU A 173 24.51 5.66 27.57
N ARG A 174 25.23 6.30 28.50
CA ARG A 174 25.96 7.54 28.24
C ARG A 174 27.08 7.34 27.22
N LEU A 175 27.87 6.26 27.32
CA LEU A 175 28.96 5.96 26.39
C LEU A 175 28.42 5.65 24.98
N VAL A 176 27.31 4.93 24.89
CA VAL A 176 26.61 4.67 23.63
C VAL A 176 26.09 5.98 23.03
N GLY A 177 25.46 6.86 23.82
CA GLY A 177 25.05 8.19 23.38
C GLY A 177 26.21 9.06 22.87
N GLN A 178 27.36 9.03 23.55
CA GLN A 178 28.58 9.72 23.10
C GLN A 178 29.14 9.15 21.79
N ALA A 179 29.06 7.83 21.60
CA ALA A 179 29.46 7.19 20.35
C ALA A 179 28.51 7.53 19.19
N PHE A 180 27.21 7.72 19.46
CA PHE A 180 26.26 8.23 18.46
C PHE A 180 26.57 9.68 18.03
N GLU A 181 27.00 10.54 18.96
CA GLU A 181 27.38 11.92 18.66
C GLU A 181 28.72 12.03 17.90
N SER A 182 29.58 11.01 17.99
CA SER A 182 30.91 10.94 17.33
C SER A 182 31.06 9.66 16.48
N PRO A 183 30.36 9.56 15.32
CA PRO A 183 30.46 8.39 14.46
C PRO A 183 31.90 8.16 13.96
N ASN A 184 32.28 6.89 13.87
CA ASN A 184 33.59 6.37 13.46
C ASN A 184 34.75 6.60 14.45
N GLN A 185 34.48 7.15 15.64
CA GLN A 185 35.48 7.23 16.72
C GLN A 185 35.14 6.24 17.83
N PRO A 186 36.12 5.45 18.29
CA PRO A 186 35.88 4.58 19.43
C PRO A 186 35.82 5.41 20.72
N VAL A 187 34.73 5.29 21.45
CA VAL A 187 34.55 5.87 22.79
C VAL A 187 34.87 4.80 23.81
N GLU A 188 35.87 5.08 24.66
CA GLU A 188 36.28 4.18 25.74
C GLU A 188 35.73 4.69 27.09
N GLY A 189 35.33 3.77 27.96
CA GLY A 189 34.90 4.09 29.31
C GLY A 189 34.80 2.87 30.21
N GLU A 190 34.62 3.08 31.51
CA GLU A 190 34.44 2.00 32.48
C GLU A 190 32.95 1.75 32.72
N THR A 191 32.51 0.49 32.72
CA THR A 191 31.16 0.12 33.12
C THR A 191 31.16 -1.11 34.02
N VAL A 192 30.09 -1.26 34.80
CA VAL A 192 29.86 -2.48 35.58
C VAL A 192 28.93 -3.38 34.77
N PHE A 193 29.46 -4.48 34.24
CA PHE A 193 28.68 -5.49 33.51
C PHE A 193 28.81 -6.84 34.22
N LYS A 194 27.67 -7.50 34.49
CA LYS A 194 27.59 -8.74 35.28
C LYS A 194 28.33 -8.67 36.64
N ASN A 195 28.15 -7.57 37.37
CA ASN A 195 28.76 -7.33 38.69
C ASN A 195 30.32 -7.31 38.68
N GLN A 196 30.92 -7.07 37.51
CA GLN A 196 32.37 -6.88 37.35
C GLN A 196 32.63 -5.54 36.67
N SER A 197 33.62 -4.79 37.16
CA SER A 197 34.10 -3.56 36.51
C SER A 197 34.92 -3.94 35.27
N LEU A 198 34.38 -3.65 34.09
CA LEU A 198 34.98 -3.94 32.80
C LEU A 198 35.18 -2.62 32.04
N ASN A 199 36.24 -2.57 31.24
CA ASN A 199 36.41 -1.47 30.30
C ASN A 199 35.55 -1.75 29.06
N VAL A 200 34.94 -0.70 28.53
CA VAL A 200 34.06 -0.76 27.37
C VAL A 200 34.61 0.14 26.28
N LYS A 201 34.67 -0.40 25.06
CA LYS A 201 34.93 0.34 23.84
C LYS A 201 33.69 0.28 22.96
N VAL A 202 33.05 1.42 22.78
CA VAL A 202 31.90 1.57 21.89
C VAL A 202 32.38 2.21 20.60
N LEU A 203 32.13 1.56 19.48
CA LEU A 203 32.37 2.11 18.16
C LEU A 203 31.05 2.15 17.41
N HIS A 204 30.58 3.35 17.10
CA HIS A 204 29.47 3.55 16.18
C HIS A 204 30.01 3.75 14.78
N VAL A 205 29.70 2.84 13.84
CA VAL A 205 30.09 2.93 12.43
C VAL A 205 28.84 3.19 11.62
N GLY A 206 28.79 4.34 10.94
CA GLY A 206 27.62 4.73 10.17
C GLY A 206 27.76 6.13 9.56
N GLN A 207 27.43 6.27 8.28
CA GLN A 207 27.35 7.56 7.57
C GLN A 207 25.90 7.91 7.18
N THR A 208 24.96 6.97 7.31
CA THR A 208 23.59 7.08 6.80
C THR A 208 22.65 6.29 7.71
N ALA A 209 21.47 6.83 7.99
CA ALA A 209 20.48 6.28 8.92
C ALA A 209 19.86 4.92 8.51
N GLU A 210 20.40 4.26 7.49
CA GLU A 210 20.04 2.92 7.01
C GLU A 210 21.16 1.87 7.18
N THR A 211 22.40 2.29 7.47
CA THR A 211 23.57 1.41 7.68
C THR A 211 24.43 1.82 8.88
N ASN A 212 23.81 2.07 10.02
CA ASN A 212 24.45 2.37 11.28
C ASN A 212 24.62 1.08 12.10
N ARG A 213 25.82 0.84 12.60
CA ARG A 213 26.14 -0.32 13.45
C ARG A 213 26.88 0.15 14.67
N THR A 214 26.40 -0.25 15.84
CA THR A 214 27.09 0.03 17.10
C THR A 214 27.73 -1.25 17.61
N LEU A 215 29.06 -1.26 17.65
CA LEU A 215 29.86 -2.32 18.24
C LEU A 215 30.20 -1.93 19.69
N ILE A 216 29.88 -2.79 20.63
CA ILE A 216 30.21 -2.62 22.06
C ILE A 216 31.11 -3.79 22.46
N LEU A 217 32.38 -3.50 22.75
CA LEU A 217 33.37 -4.46 23.24
C LEU A 217 33.63 -4.22 24.72
N PHE A 218 33.51 -5.25 25.53
CA PHE A 218 33.91 -5.27 26.93
C PHE A 218 35.19 -6.08 27.08
N TYR A 219 36.19 -5.52 27.74
CA TYR A 219 37.46 -6.17 28.03
C TYR A 219 37.82 -5.99 29.52
N PRO A 220 38.51 -6.98 30.13
CA PRO A 220 38.91 -6.90 31.52
C PRO A 220 39.86 -5.73 31.75
N LYS A 221 39.74 -5.11 32.93
CA LYS A 221 40.68 -4.08 33.40
C LYS A 221 42.03 -4.77 33.63
N GLN A 222 43.04 -4.40 32.84
CA GLN A 222 44.43 -4.77 33.12
C GLN A 222 44.92 -4.06 34.38
#